data_AF-A0A1K1MRC8-F1
#
_entry.id   AF-A0A1K1MRC8-F1
#
_cell.length_a   1.000
_cell.length_b   1.000
_cell.length_c   1.000
_cell.angle_alpha   90.00
_cell.angle_beta   90.00
_cell.angle_gamma   90.00
#
_symmetry.space_group_name_H-M   'P 1'
#
loop_
_entity.id
_entity.type
_entity.pdbx_description
1 polymer ?
#
loop_
_entity_poly.entity_id
_entity_poly.type
_entity_poly.pdbx_seq_one_letter_code
_entity_poly.pdbx_strand_id
1 'polypeptide(L)'
;MNKNHLYLILFLICASCNKKAEFFPLTEIGKEYSHNKSINEYIVISNPPKNIDSLANLISQYNDTTINLCQIKKDSVWLMRIFYKESWNMSKNYKENHSYFGDYVVADHLDDIIAVFQKTGNSEEYYWEFKIKTHNNPDEWKEYPVEIDCPN
;
A
#
# COMPACT_ATOMS: atom_id res chain seq x y z
N MET A 1 12.15 -10.28 -49.53
CA MET A 1 11.85 -10.40 -48.08
C MET A 1 10.39 -10.06 -47.85
N ASN A 2 9.61 -11.00 -47.32
CA ASN A 2 8.15 -10.87 -47.17
C ASN A 2 7.79 -9.84 -46.10
N LYS A 3 6.97 -8.85 -46.46
CA LYS A 3 6.47 -7.77 -45.58
C LYS A 3 5.79 -8.29 -44.30
N ASN A 4 5.31 -9.53 -44.31
CA ASN A 4 4.62 -10.16 -43.18
C ASN A 4 5.54 -10.54 -42.01
N HIS A 5 6.85 -10.71 -42.22
CA HIS A 5 7.78 -11.02 -41.12
C HIS A 5 8.21 -9.78 -40.32
N LEU A 6 8.11 -8.58 -40.91
CA LEU A 6 8.49 -7.34 -40.22
C LEU A 6 7.44 -6.93 -39.17
N TYR A 7 6.15 -7.20 -39.43
CA TYR A 7 5.08 -6.90 -38.47
C TYR A 7 5.09 -7.80 -37.24
N LEU A 8 5.51 -9.06 -37.36
CA LEU A 8 5.59 -9.97 -36.22
C LEU A 8 6.68 -9.55 -35.21
N ILE A 9 7.80 -9.04 -35.71
CA ILE A 9 8.91 -8.55 -34.87
C ILE A 9 8.53 -7.22 -34.20
N LEU A 10 7.79 -6.34 -34.89
CA LEU A 10 7.30 -5.09 -34.30
C LEU A 10 6.25 -5.31 -33.19
N PHE A 11 5.41 -6.36 -33.32
CA PHE A 11 4.40 -6.70 -32.30
C PHE A 11 5.03 -7.32 -31.04
N LEU A 12 6.18 -7.98 -31.16
CA LEU A 12 6.89 -8.60 -30.04
C LEU A 12 7.68 -7.59 -29.17
N ILE A 13 8.09 -6.45 -29.73
CA ILE A 13 8.89 -5.45 -29.00
C ILE A 13 8.00 -4.49 -28.18
N CYS A 14 6.71 -4.37 -28.47
CA CYS A 14 5.78 -3.54 -27.69
C CYS A 14 5.28 -4.18 -26.39
N ALA A 15 5.59 -5.46 -26.12
CA ALA A 15 4.90 -6.25 -25.09
C ALA A 15 5.62 -6.36 -23.73
N SER A 16 6.78 -5.73 -23.50
CA SER A 16 7.50 -5.91 -22.22
C SER A 16 8.24 -4.67 -21.72
N CYS A 17 7.50 -3.57 -21.58
CA CYS A 17 7.90 -2.51 -20.66
C CYS A 17 6.99 -2.58 -19.42
N ASN A 18 6.94 -3.74 -18.76
CA ASN A 18 6.33 -3.83 -17.43
C ASN A 18 7.29 -3.17 -16.45
N LYS A 19 7.06 -1.89 -16.18
CA LYS A 19 7.72 -1.17 -15.09
C LYS A 19 7.50 -1.96 -13.80
N LYS A 20 8.56 -2.15 -13.01
CA LYS A 20 8.46 -2.78 -11.70
C LYS A 20 7.64 -1.88 -10.77
N ALA A 21 6.94 -2.50 -9.83
CA ALA A 21 6.29 -1.75 -8.78
C ALA A 21 7.34 -1.17 -7.83
N GLU A 22 7.14 0.09 -7.42
CA GLU A 22 8.02 0.79 -6.47
C GLU A 22 7.15 1.43 -5.39
N PHE A 23 7.66 1.47 -4.16
CA PHE A 23 6.97 2.04 -3.00
C PHE A 23 7.56 3.42 -2.64
N PHE A 24 6.70 4.41 -2.46
CA PHE A 24 7.05 5.78 -2.12
C PHE A 24 6.31 6.18 -0.83
N PRO A 25 6.96 6.08 0.33
CA PRO A 25 6.37 6.53 1.59
C PRO A 25 6.23 8.05 1.61
N LEU A 26 5.04 8.54 1.95
CA LEU A 26 4.74 9.96 2.11
C LEU A 26 5.18 10.44 3.50
N THR A 27 6.50 10.46 3.72
CA THR A 27 7.11 10.70 5.03
C THR A 27 6.79 12.07 5.63
N GLU A 28 6.47 13.05 4.80
CA GLU A 28 6.08 14.41 5.20
C GLU A 28 4.65 14.45 5.80
N ILE A 29 3.85 13.40 5.62
CA ILE A 29 2.44 13.32 6.05
C ILE A 29 2.29 12.41 7.28
N GLY A 30 3.21 11.46 7.48
CA GLY A 30 3.02 10.32 8.39
C GLY A 30 3.82 10.32 9.71
N LYS A 31 4.25 11.46 10.25
CA LYS A 31 4.96 11.45 11.55
C LYS A 31 4.47 12.53 12.51
N GLU A 32 3.25 12.36 13.01
CA GLU A 32 2.78 13.11 14.18
C GLU A 32 2.91 12.26 15.45
N TYR A 33 3.85 12.64 16.31
CA TYR A 33 4.03 12.08 17.65
C TYR A 33 2.97 12.68 18.58
N SER A 34 1.84 12.01 18.74
CA SER A 34 0.96 12.27 19.89
C SER A 34 1.37 11.34 21.05
N HIS A 35 0.97 11.65 22.27
CA HIS A 35 1.37 10.94 23.50
C HIS A 35 1.02 9.43 23.57
N ASN A 36 0.41 8.87 22.52
CA ASN A 36 0.17 7.46 22.32
C ASN A 36 1.12 6.90 21.26
N LYS A 37 1.73 5.74 21.49
CA LYS A 37 2.61 5.06 20.52
C LYS A 37 1.78 4.60 19.30
N SER A 38 1.60 5.48 18.32
CA SER A 38 0.89 5.22 17.07
C SER A 38 1.77 5.51 15.86
N ILE A 39 1.72 4.63 14.86
CA ILE A 39 2.41 4.78 13.58
C ILE A 39 1.33 4.80 12.49
N ASN A 40 1.20 5.93 11.80
CA ASN A 40 0.33 6.08 10.64
C ASN A 40 1.20 6.38 9.43
N GLU A 41 1.27 5.46 8.47
CA GLU A 41 2.07 5.65 7.25
C GLU A 41 1.18 5.59 6.01
N TYR A 42 1.42 6.53 5.10
CA TYR A 42 0.77 6.59 3.80
C TYR A 42 1.83 6.28 2.74
N ILE A 43 1.53 5.34 1.85
CA ILE A 43 2.52 4.82 0.88
C ILE A 43 1.89 4.81 -0.51
N VAL A 44 2.56 5.40 -1.49
CA VAL A 44 2.17 5.32 -2.90
C VAL A 44 2.90 4.17 -3.58
N ILE A 45 2.19 3.34 -4.34
CA ILE A 45 2.76 2.25 -5.14
C ILE A 45 2.69 2.65 -6.62
N SER A 46 3.84 2.81 -7.27
CA SER A 46 3.87 2.95 -8.73
C SER A 46 3.65 1.58 -9.38
N ASN A 47 2.99 1.57 -10.53
CA ASN A 47 2.78 0.37 -11.36
C ASN A 47 2.35 -0.89 -10.56
N PRO A 48 1.35 -0.80 -9.65
CA PRO A 48 0.97 -1.94 -8.82
C PRO A 48 0.47 -3.10 -9.70
N PRO A 49 0.70 -4.37 -9.29
CA PRO A 49 0.12 -5.52 -9.96
C PRO A 49 -1.41 -5.40 -10.07
N LYS A 50 -1.97 -5.70 -11.25
CA LYS A 50 -3.43 -5.71 -11.45
C LYS A 50 -4.12 -6.91 -10.79
N ASN A 51 -3.39 -8.02 -10.64
CA ASN A 51 -3.89 -9.19 -9.94
C ASN A 51 -3.81 -8.95 -8.42
N ILE A 52 -4.94 -9.11 -7.74
CA ILE A 52 -5.08 -8.77 -6.32
C ILE A 52 -4.17 -9.63 -5.42
N ASP A 53 -4.01 -10.91 -5.70
CA ASP A 53 -3.15 -11.81 -4.93
C ASP A 53 -1.66 -11.47 -5.11
N SER A 54 -1.28 -11.06 -6.32
CA SER A 54 0.08 -10.58 -6.61
C SER A 54 0.36 -9.25 -5.90
N LEU A 55 -0.63 -8.35 -5.84
CA LEU A 55 -0.54 -7.11 -5.07
C LEU A 55 -0.45 -7.40 -3.56
N ALA A 56 -1.22 -8.38 -3.06
CA ALA A 56 -1.18 -8.82 -1.67
C ALA A 56 0.20 -9.30 -1.26
N ASN A 57 0.77 -10.21 -2.05
CA ASN A 57 2.10 -10.74 -1.80
C ASN A 57 3.17 -9.65 -1.83
N LEU A 58 3.07 -8.71 -2.78
CA LEU A 58 4.00 -7.59 -2.88
C LEU A 58 3.95 -6.68 -1.64
N ILE A 59 2.75 -6.34 -1.17
CA ILE A 59 2.56 -5.49 0.02
C ILE A 59 2.98 -6.23 1.30
N SER A 60 2.68 -7.53 1.42
CA SER A 60 3.14 -8.35 2.55
C SER A 60 4.67 -8.33 2.65
N GLN A 61 5.37 -8.58 1.55
CA GLN A 61 6.84 -8.52 1.51
C GLN A 61 7.38 -7.14 1.87
N TYR A 62 6.72 -6.07 1.42
CA TYR A 62 7.08 -4.72 1.81
C TYR A 62 6.92 -4.50 3.32
N ASN A 63 5.82 -4.96 3.91
CA ASN A 63 5.61 -4.87 5.36
C ASN A 63 6.68 -5.66 6.13
N ASP A 64 6.92 -6.91 5.77
CA ASP A 64 7.92 -7.78 6.42
C ASP A 64 9.34 -7.18 6.40
N THR A 65 9.66 -6.39 5.38
CA THR A 65 10.99 -5.77 5.21
C THR A 65 11.12 -4.39 5.84
N THR A 66 10.02 -3.72 6.18
CA THR A 66 10.05 -2.31 6.62
C THR A 66 9.54 -2.08 8.04
N ILE A 67 8.82 -3.03 8.63
CA ILE A 67 8.35 -2.98 10.02
C ILE A 67 8.66 -4.27 10.76
N ASN A 68 8.95 -4.13 12.05
CA ASN A 68 9.07 -5.26 12.95
C ASN A 68 7.72 -5.46 13.69
N LEU A 69 6.87 -6.33 13.15
CA LEU A 69 5.55 -6.61 13.72
C LEU A 69 5.62 -7.17 15.14
N CYS A 70 6.67 -7.94 15.47
CA CYS A 70 6.88 -8.45 16.81
C CYS A 70 7.20 -7.36 17.83
N GLN A 71 8.02 -6.39 17.44
CA GLN A 71 8.28 -5.22 18.28
C GLN A 71 7.01 -4.37 18.45
N ILE A 72 6.25 -4.15 17.38
CA ILE A 72 4.97 -3.40 17.43
C ILE A 72 3.98 -4.09 18.38
N LYS A 73 3.86 -5.42 18.29
CA LYS A 73 3.04 -6.22 19.21
C LYS A 73 3.51 -6.08 20.65
N LYS A 74 4.81 -6.26 20.91
CA LYS A 74 5.43 -6.18 22.25
C LYS A 74 5.25 -4.80 22.90
N ASP A 75 5.47 -3.74 22.13
CA ASP A 75 5.40 -2.36 22.62
C ASP A 75 3.98 -1.80 22.71
N SER A 76 2.98 -2.60 22.34
CA SER A 76 1.57 -2.18 22.23
C SER A 76 1.39 -0.92 21.36
N VAL A 77 2.18 -0.81 20.29
CA VAL A 77 2.11 0.29 19.34
C VAL A 77 0.90 0.06 18.43
N TRP A 78 0.13 1.12 18.17
CA TRP A 78 -0.89 1.12 17.11
C TRP A 78 -0.21 1.33 15.76
N LEU A 79 -0.60 0.58 14.73
CA LEU A 79 -0.06 0.71 13.39
C LEU A 79 -1.21 0.74 12.38
N MET A 80 -1.17 1.73 11.48
CA MET A 80 -1.97 1.78 10.27
C MET A 80 -1.07 2.15 9.09
N ARG A 81 -1.16 1.37 8.02
CA ARG A 81 -0.55 1.65 6.73
C ARG A 81 -1.62 1.69 5.66
N ILE A 82 -1.71 2.80 4.96
CA ILE A 82 -2.63 2.96 3.82
C ILE A 82 -1.81 3.04 2.54
N PHE A 83 -2.13 2.16 1.61
CA PHE A 83 -1.46 2.07 0.32
C PHE A 83 -2.33 2.67 -0.77
N TYR A 84 -1.76 3.60 -1.53
CA TYR A 84 -2.38 4.25 -2.67
C TYR A 84 -1.72 3.78 -3.96
N LYS A 85 -2.48 3.73 -5.04
CA LYS A 85 -1.96 3.60 -6.39
C LYS A 85 -1.42 4.96 -6.84
N GLU A 86 -0.27 4.97 -7.51
CA GLU A 86 0.22 6.18 -8.16
C GLU A 86 -0.79 6.68 -9.21
N SER A 87 -1.25 7.91 -9.01
CA SER A 87 -2.20 8.59 -9.88
C SER A 87 -1.77 10.05 -10.07
N TRP A 88 -2.52 10.81 -10.88
CA TRP A 88 -2.33 12.26 -10.95
C TRP A 88 -2.63 12.94 -9.61
N ASN A 89 -3.63 12.43 -8.89
CA ASN A 89 -4.09 12.99 -7.61
C ASN A 89 -3.14 12.57 -6.47
N MET A 90 -2.68 11.31 -6.49
CA MET A 90 -1.78 10.73 -5.50
C MET A 90 -0.46 10.29 -6.15
N SER A 91 0.35 11.26 -6.57
CA SER A 91 1.64 11.00 -7.22
C SER A 91 2.72 10.59 -6.21
N LYS A 92 3.80 9.94 -6.66
CA LYS A 92 4.96 9.64 -5.81
C LYS A 92 5.62 10.86 -5.14
N ASN A 93 5.40 12.05 -5.70
CA ASN A 93 5.91 13.31 -5.18
C ASN A 93 4.79 14.14 -4.54
N TYR A 94 3.67 13.50 -4.19
CA TYR A 94 2.53 14.16 -3.55
C TYR A 94 3.02 14.89 -2.30
N LYS A 95 2.59 16.14 -2.20
CA LYS A 95 2.82 17.00 -1.05
C LYS A 95 1.48 17.58 -0.67
N GLU A 96 1.24 17.62 0.63
CA GLU A 96 0.05 18.23 1.16
C GLU A 96 0.11 19.76 1.00
N ASN A 97 -0.98 20.37 0.56
CA ASN A 97 -1.06 21.83 0.35
C ASN A 97 -1.91 22.51 1.44
N HIS A 98 -2.13 21.83 2.56
CA HIS A 98 -3.00 22.28 3.64
C HIS A 98 -2.22 22.37 4.95
N SER A 99 -2.51 23.41 5.74
CA SER A 99 -1.77 23.76 6.95
C SER A 99 -2.23 23.02 8.22
N TYR A 100 -3.19 22.10 8.11
CA TYR A 100 -3.76 21.38 9.26
C TYR A 100 -3.82 19.88 8.97
N PHE A 101 -3.19 19.08 9.84
CA PHE A 101 -3.14 17.61 9.73
C PHE A 101 -4.32 16.97 10.49
N GLY A 102 -4.94 15.96 9.87
CA GLY A 102 -6.00 15.12 10.43
C GLY A 102 -6.43 14.04 9.44
N ASP A 103 -7.17 13.02 9.88
CA ASP A 103 -7.63 11.89 9.04
C ASP A 103 -8.40 12.32 7.77
N TYR A 104 -8.86 13.56 7.73
CA TYR A 104 -9.57 14.20 6.62
C TYR A 104 -8.68 14.66 5.45
N VAL A 105 -7.35 14.63 5.59
CA VAL A 105 -6.42 15.29 4.66
C VAL A 105 -6.08 14.43 3.43
N VAL A 106 -5.95 13.12 3.61
CA VAL A 106 -5.80 12.15 2.48
C VAL A 106 -7.17 11.64 2.00
N ALA A 107 -8.26 12.17 2.54
CA ALA A 107 -9.64 11.73 2.25
C ALA A 107 -10.13 12.12 0.84
N ASP A 108 -9.49 13.08 0.18
CA ASP A 108 -9.82 13.41 -1.22
C ASP A 108 -9.27 12.36 -2.21
N HIS A 109 -8.44 11.43 -1.72
CA HIS A 109 -7.76 10.41 -2.53
C HIS A 109 -8.23 8.99 -2.18
N LEU A 110 -9.41 8.85 -1.57
CA LEU A 110 -9.97 7.54 -1.19
C LEU A 110 -10.10 6.60 -2.39
N ASP A 111 -10.33 7.12 -3.58
CA ASP A 111 -10.40 6.36 -4.83
C ASP A 111 -9.07 5.72 -5.24
N ASP A 112 -7.96 6.31 -4.81
CA ASP A 112 -6.61 5.82 -5.10
C ASP A 112 -6.14 4.80 -4.07
N ILE A 113 -6.83 4.63 -2.94
CA ILE A 113 -6.50 3.58 -1.98
C ILE A 113 -6.59 2.22 -2.68
N ILE A 114 -5.67 1.32 -2.39
CA ILE A 114 -5.67 -0.04 -2.93
C ILE A 114 -5.45 -1.08 -1.85
N ALA A 115 -4.89 -0.71 -0.69
CA ALA A 115 -4.79 -1.62 0.45
C ALA A 115 -4.74 -0.87 1.78
N VAL A 116 -5.15 -1.56 2.84
CA VAL A 116 -4.98 -1.14 4.24
C VAL A 116 -4.37 -2.31 5.00
N PHE A 117 -3.30 -2.03 5.74
CA PHE A 117 -2.70 -2.95 6.70
C PHE A 117 -2.68 -2.28 8.06
N GLN A 118 -3.37 -2.84 9.04
CA GLN A 118 -3.50 -2.19 10.34
C GLN A 118 -3.63 -3.18 11.49
N LYS A 119 -3.17 -2.74 12.66
CA LYS A 119 -3.58 -3.33 13.93
C LYS A 119 -4.94 -2.73 14.29
N THR A 120 -5.93 -3.57 14.52
CA THR A 120 -7.29 -3.18 14.91
C THR A 120 -7.73 -3.99 16.14
N GLY A 121 -8.90 -3.70 16.68
CA GLY A 121 -9.45 -4.34 17.88
C GLY A 121 -9.64 -3.38 19.04
N ASN A 122 -9.80 -3.92 20.24
CA ASN A 122 -10.05 -3.15 21.46
C ASN A 122 -8.95 -3.43 22.50
N SER A 123 -9.10 -2.86 23.70
CA SER A 123 -8.10 -3.01 24.77
C SER A 123 -7.82 -4.45 25.21
N GLU A 124 -8.74 -5.38 24.91
CA GLU A 124 -8.71 -6.78 25.38
C GLU A 124 -8.27 -7.75 24.28
N GLU A 125 -8.65 -7.48 23.02
CA GLU A 125 -8.31 -8.30 21.86
C GLU A 125 -7.87 -7.43 20.69
N TYR A 126 -6.62 -7.63 20.26
CA TYR A 126 -6.07 -7.01 19.06
C TYR A 126 -5.84 -8.05 17.98
N TYR A 127 -6.15 -7.68 16.75
CA TYR A 127 -5.86 -8.48 15.57
C TYR A 127 -5.30 -7.62 14.45
N TRP A 128 -4.70 -8.28 13.48
CA TRP A 128 -4.14 -7.64 12.31
C TRP A 128 -5.11 -7.79 11.16
N GLU A 129 -5.43 -6.66 10.54
CA GLU A 129 -6.25 -6.61 9.34
C GLU A 129 -5.34 -6.29 8.15
N PHE A 130 -5.43 -7.11 7.10
CA PHE A 130 -4.87 -6.80 5.80
C PHE A 130 -5.94 -6.97 4.74
N LYS A 131 -6.31 -5.86 4.10
CA LYS A 131 -7.35 -5.84 3.08
C LYS A 131 -6.91 -5.09 1.85
N ILE A 132 -7.37 -5.55 0.70
CA ILE A 132 -7.03 -5.00 -0.61
C ILE A 132 -8.31 -4.78 -1.39
N LYS A 133 -8.41 -3.65 -2.08
CA LYS A 133 -9.52 -3.37 -3.00
C LYS A 133 -9.04 -3.33 -4.44
N THR A 134 -9.88 -3.79 -5.35
CA THR A 134 -9.59 -3.69 -6.79
C THR A 134 -10.00 -2.32 -7.31
N HIS A 135 -9.26 -1.81 -8.29
CA HIS A 135 -9.63 -0.56 -8.95
C HIS A 135 -10.97 -0.63 -9.73
N ASN A 136 -11.44 -1.85 -10.04
CA ASN A 136 -12.65 -2.06 -10.83
C ASN A 136 -13.90 -2.33 -9.98
N ASN A 137 -13.73 -2.55 -8.67
CA ASN A 137 -14.83 -2.68 -7.72
C ASN A 137 -14.43 -2.02 -6.39
N PRO A 138 -14.58 -0.69 -6.27
CA PRO A 138 -14.07 0.07 -5.13
C PRO A 138 -14.76 -0.27 -3.80
N ASP A 139 -15.93 -0.91 -3.85
CA ASP A 139 -16.74 -1.24 -2.67
C ASP A 139 -16.43 -2.62 -2.08
N GLU A 140 -15.66 -3.45 -2.79
CA GLU A 140 -15.35 -4.83 -2.37
C GLU A 140 -13.90 -4.95 -1.90
N TRP A 141 -13.74 -5.18 -0.59
CA TRP A 141 -12.46 -5.47 0.04
C TRP A 141 -12.26 -6.97 0.15
N LYS A 142 -11.11 -7.46 -0.32
CA LYS A 142 -10.65 -8.82 -0.08
C LYS A 142 -9.68 -8.81 1.09
N GLU A 143 -10.00 -9.60 2.11
CA GLU A 143 -9.16 -9.80 3.29
C GLU A 143 -8.12 -10.89 3.04
N TYR A 144 -6.94 -10.70 3.64
CA TYR A 144 -5.82 -11.62 3.63
C TYR A 144 -5.39 -11.91 5.07
N PRO A 145 -5.06 -13.17 5.40
CA PRO A 145 -4.58 -13.51 6.72
C PRO A 145 -3.24 -12.82 7.01
N VAL A 146 -3.04 -12.41 8.25
CA VAL A 146 -1.78 -11.87 8.75
C VAL A 146 -1.28 -12.80 9.85
N GLU A 147 -0.27 -13.60 9.52
CA GLU A 147 0.38 -14.49 10.47
C GLU A 147 1.62 -13.81 11.04
N ILE A 148 1.69 -13.72 12.37
CA ILE A 148 2.85 -13.14 13.07
C ILE A 148 3.39 -14.18 14.02
N ASP A 149 4.50 -14.77 13.61
CA ASP A 149 5.30 -15.64 14.47
C ASP A 149 6.37 -14.82 15.18
N CYS A 150 6.17 -14.62 16.49
CA CYS A 150 7.15 -13.94 17.33
C CYS A 150 7.84 -14.97 18.21
N PRO A 151 9.14 -15.25 18.00
CA PRO A 151 9.88 -16.09 18.91
C PRO A 151 9.87 -15.45 20.32
N ASN A 152 9.63 -16.29 21.32
CA ASN A 152 9.60 -15.91 22.73
C ASN A 152 10.97 -15.45 23.25
#